data_AF-A0A255PLD3-F1
#
_entry.id   AF-A0A255PLD3-F1
#
_cell.length_a   1.000
_cell.length_b   1.000
_cell.length_c   1.000
_cell.angle_alpha   90.00
_cell.angle_beta   90.00
_cell.angle_gamma   90.00
#
_symmetry.space_group_name_H-M   'P 1'
#
loop_
_entity.id
_entity.type
_entity.pdbx_description
1 polymer ?
#
loop_
_entity_poly.entity_id
_entity_poly.type
_entity_poly.pdbx_seq_one_letter_code
_entity_poly.pdbx_strand_id
1 'polypeptide(L)' 'MEYASLPPGLLTTSLAARAAGVEPATIRDWVRRGILQRAGGSPRRPVYTVQAVTAAKLAAKPTRAGQRATRPAPA' A
#
# COMPACT_ATOMS: atom_id res chain seq x y z
N MET A 1 21.09 3.18 -1.74
CA MET A 1 20.54 4.14 -0.76
C MET A 1 19.45 3.43 0.02
N GLU A 2 19.84 2.82 1.13
CA GLU A 2 18.94 2.15 2.05
C GLU A 2 18.24 3.19 2.92
N TYR A 3 16.91 3.20 2.89
CA TYR A 3 16.11 3.92 3.87
C TYR A 3 15.97 3.02 5.11
N ALA A 4 17.04 2.98 5.93
CA ALA A 4 17.14 2.13 7.11
C ALA A 4 16.28 2.60 8.30
N SER A 5 15.55 3.72 8.20
CA SER A 5 14.75 4.23 9.31
C SER A 5 13.59 5.10 8.81
N LEU A 6 12.56 4.49 8.24
CA LEU A 6 11.24 5.11 8.30
C LEU A 6 10.84 5.11 9.79
N PRO A 7 10.38 6.24 10.36
CA PRO A 7 9.78 6.26 11.70
C PRO A 7 8.80 5.07 11.83
N PRO A 8 8.77 4.37 12.99
CA PRO A 8 7.95 3.18 13.15
C PRO A 8 6.51 3.49 12.75
N GLY A 9 6.07 2.87 11.66
CA GLY A 9 4.71 3.06 11.13
C GLY A 9 4.58 3.75 9.78
N LEU A 10 5.66 4.22 9.11
CA LEU A 10 5.58 4.72 7.73
C LEU A 10 6.08 3.69 6.71
N LEU A 11 5.31 3.51 5.63
CA LEU A 11 5.53 2.54 4.56
C LEU A 11 5.57 3.27 3.21
N THR A 12 6.50 2.85 2.34
CA THR A 12 6.46 3.21 0.92
C THR A 12 5.37 2.40 0.20
N THR A 13 5.01 2.77 -1.03
CA THR A 13 4.01 2.04 -1.82
C THR A 13 4.29 0.54 -1.91
N SER A 14 5.55 0.14 -2.15
CA SER A 14 5.94 -1.26 -2.27
C SER A 14 5.82 -2.02 -0.94
N LEU A 15 6.19 -1.37 0.17
CA LEU A 15 6.03 -1.96 1.51
C LEU A 15 4.56 -2.03 1.94
N ALA A 16 3.77 -1.01 1.64
CA ALA A 16 2.33 -0.98 1.88
C ALA A 16 1.61 -2.12 1.12
N ALA A 17 1.99 -2.33 -0.14
CA ALA A 17 1.50 -3.43 -0.97
C ALA A 17 1.81 -4.79 -0.33
N ARG A 18 3.07 -5.01 0.07
CA ARG A 18 3.51 -6.25 0.72
C ARG A 18 2.80 -6.48 2.07
N ALA A 19 2.66 -5.43 2.90
CA ALA A 19 1.99 -5.51 4.19
C ALA A 19 0.49 -5.80 4.05
N ALA A 20 -0.16 -5.23 3.04
CA ALA A 20 -1.57 -5.49 2.76
C ALA A 20 -1.81 -6.84 2.04
N GLY A 21 -0.79 -7.39 1.37
CA GLY A 21 -0.90 -8.59 0.53
C GLY A 21 -1.55 -8.29 -0.83
N VAL A 22 -1.34 -7.08 -1.36
CA VAL A 22 -1.94 -6.61 -2.62
C VAL A 22 -0.85 -6.13 -3.58
N GLU A 23 -1.21 -5.91 -4.84
CA GLU A 23 -0.31 -5.32 -5.82
C GLU A 23 -0.11 -3.81 -5.56
N PRO A 24 1.05 -3.20 -5.85
CA PRO A 24 1.23 -1.75 -5.72
C PRO A 24 0.24 -0.93 -6.56
N ALA A 25 -0.32 -1.52 -7.63
CA ALA A 25 -1.41 -0.93 -8.40
C ALA A 25 -2.68 -0.74 -7.55
N THR A 26 -3.03 -1.71 -6.70
CA THR A 26 -4.16 -1.65 -5.77
C THR A 26 -3.99 -0.53 -4.74
N ILE A 27 -2.77 -0.34 -4.23
CA ILE A 27 -2.47 0.79 -3.32
C ILE A 27 -2.74 2.13 -4.01
N ARG A 28 -2.35 2.27 -5.29
CA ARG A 28 -2.64 3.49 -6.08
C ARG A 28 -4.14 3.67 -6.33
N ASP A 29 -4.86 2.59 -6.58
CA ASP A 29 -6.32 2.59 -6.71
C ASP A 29 -6.99 3.08 -5.43
N TRP A 30 -6.58 2.58 -4.26
CA TRP A 30 -7.11 3.04 -2.98
C TRP A 30 -6.88 4.54 -2.75
N VAL A 31 -5.71 5.05 -3.15
CA VAL A 31 -5.43 6.50 -3.08
C VAL A 31 -6.31 7.29 -4.04
N ARG A 32 -6.49 6.83 -5.28
CA ARG A 32 -7.37 7.48 -6.26
C ARG A 32 -8.83 7.50 -5.82
N ARG A 33 -9.29 6.42 -5.17
CA ARG A 33 -10.65 6.29 -4.63
C ARG A 33 -10.85 6.99 -3.29
N GLY A 34 -9.79 7.58 -2.70
CA GLY A 34 -9.84 8.23 -1.39
C GLY A 34 -9.93 7.28 -0.20
N ILE A 35 -9.80 5.96 -0.41
CA ILE A 35 -9.82 4.93 0.62
C ILE A 35 -8.51 4.94 1.43
N LEU A 36 -7.39 5.26 0.77
CA LEU A 36 -6.08 5.38 1.41
C LEU A 36 -5.56 6.82 1.31
N GLN A 37 -5.31 7.44 2.45
CA GLN A 37 -4.71 8.76 2.52
C GLN A 37 -3.18 8.66 2.58
N ARG A 38 -2.52 9.60 1.90
CA ARG A 38 -1.07 9.77 1.97
C ARG A 38 -0.75 10.43 3.31
N ALA A 39 0.16 9.84 4.07
CA ALA A 39 0.63 10.41 5.33
C ALA A 39 1.66 11.53 5.10
N GLY A 40 2.25 11.58 3.91
CA GLY A 40 3.21 12.60 3.49
C GLY A 40 4.07 12.10 2.33
N GLY A 41 5.29 12.63 2.25
CA GLY A 41 6.26 12.31 1.20
C GLY A 41 6.15 13.24 0.00
N SER A 42 7.02 13.02 -0.99
CA SER A 42 7.03 13.82 -2.22
C SER A 42 6.00 13.29 -3.22
N PRO A 43 5.53 14.09 -4.19
CA PRO A 43 4.61 13.64 -5.24
C PRO A 43 5.07 12.37 -5.97
N ARG A 44 6.39 12.21 -6.14
CA ARG A 44 7.03 11.06 -6.78
C ARG A 44 7.29 9.88 -5.82
N ARG A 45 7.30 10.11 -4.49
CA ARG A 45 7.56 9.10 -3.46
C ARG A 45 6.61 9.30 -2.27
N PRO A 46 5.33 8.93 -2.41
CA PRO A 46 4.38 9.02 -1.31
C PRO A 46 4.72 8.00 -0.22
N VAL A 47 4.45 8.38 1.03
CA VAL A 47 4.51 7.50 2.19
C VAL A 47 3.14 7.36 2.85
N TYR A 48 2.89 6.20 3.44
CA TYR A 48 1.63 5.78 4.02
C TYR A 48 1.84 5.30 5.45
N THR A 49 0.89 5.51 6.35
CA THR A 49 0.98 4.87 7.67
C THR A 49 0.51 3.43 7.61
N VAL A 50 1.11 2.54 8.41
CA VAL A 50 0.66 1.15 8.59
C VAL A 50 -0.83 1.12 8.98
N GLN A 51 -1.24 2.04 9.86
CA GLN A 51 -2.63 2.19 10.30
C GLN A 51 -3.56 2.52 9.13
N ALA A 52 -3.22 3.50 8.29
CA ALA A 52 -4.03 3.86 7.13
C ALA A 52 -4.10 2.72 6.11
N VAL A 53 -3.00 1.99 5.89
CA VAL A 53 -2.99 0.81 4.98
C VAL A 53 -3.87 -0.31 5.51
N THR A 54 -3.85 -0.55 6.83
CA THR A 54 -4.68 -1.57 7.47
C THR A 54 -6.15 -1.19 7.42
N ALA A 55 -6.49 0.06 7.74
CA ALA A 55 -7.84 0.60 7.63
C ALA A 55 -8.35 0.53 6.18
N ALA A 56 -7.52 0.92 5.20
CA ALA A 56 -7.84 0.82 3.79
C ALA A 56 -8.07 -0.62 3.34
N LYS A 57 -7.29 -1.59 3.82
CA LYS A 57 -7.50 -3.02 3.55
C LYS A 57 -8.85 -3.51 4.07
N LEU A 58 -9.24 -3.08 5.28
CA LEU A 58 -10.53 -3.43 5.86
C LEU A 58 -11.70 -2.76 5.10
N ALA A 59 -11.56 -1.49 4.74
CA ALA A 59 -12.56 -0.72 3.99
C ALA A 59 -12.67 -1.14 2.52
N ALA A 60 -11.59 -1.59 1.90
CA ALA A 60 -11.55 -2.06 0.51
C ALA A 60 -12.14 -3.48 0.33
N LYS A 61 -12.47 -4.16 1.42
CA LYS A 61 -13.32 -5.36 1.38
C LYS A 61 -14.76 -4.84 1.14
N PRO A 62 -15.35 -4.97 -0.07
CA PRO A 62 -15.82 -6.29 -0.50
C PRO A 62 -15.87 -6.60 -2.04
N THR A 63 -15.89 -7.91 -2.35
CA THR A 63 -16.46 -8.57 -3.54
C THR A 63 -15.81 -8.41 -4.93
N ARG A 64 -14.60 -8.94 -5.12
CA ARG A 64 -14.30 -9.66 -6.38
C ARG A 64 -13.22 -10.70 -6.14
N ALA A 65 -13.67 -11.94 -5.94
CA ALA A 65 -12.84 -13.12 -6.16
C ALA A 65 -12.29 -13.02 -7.59
N GLY A 66 -11.00 -12.73 -7.74
CA GLY A 66 -10.36 -12.59 -9.06
C GLY A 66 -9.46 -11.37 -9.27
N GLN A 67 -9.35 -10.43 -8.30
CA GLN A 67 -8.24 -9.47 -8.37
C GLN A 67 -6.93 -10.21 -8.10
N ARG A 68 -6.18 -10.46 -9.20
CA ARG A 68 -4.89 -11.15 -9.27
C ARG A 68 -4.14 -11.10 -7.93
N ALA A 69 -4.29 -12.17 -7.15
CA ALA A 69 -3.35 -12.49 -6.10
C ALA A 69 -1.97 -12.56 -6.77
N THR A 70 -1.01 -11.89 -6.15
CA THR A 70 0.33 -11.64 -6.70
C THR A 70 0.91 -12.90 -7.37
N ARG A 71 1.47 -12.74 -8.58
CA ARG A 71 2.37 -13.76 -9.13
C ARG A 71 3.69 -13.60 -8.38
N PRO A 72 4.22 -14.64 -7.71
CA PRO A 72 5.51 -14.53 -7.05
C PRO A 72 6.58 -14.15 -8.08
N ALA A 73 7.44 -13.20 -7.72
CA ALA A 73 8.58 -12.79 -8.54
C ALA A 73 9.48 -14.01 -8.83
N PRO A 74 10.04 -14.17 -10.04
CA PRO A 74 10.97 -15.25 -10.32
C PRO A 74 12.27 -15.05 -9.53
N ALA A 75 12.81 -16.17 -9.03
CA ALA A 75 14.07 -16.29 -8.30
C ALA A 75 15.28 -15.98 -9.19
#